data_AF-W8X349-F1
#
_entry.id   AF-W8X349-F1
#
_cell.length_a   1.000
_cell.length_b   1.000
_cell.length_c   1.000
_cell.angle_alpha   90.00
_cell.angle_beta   90.00
_cell.angle_gamma   90.00
#
_symmetry.space_group_name_H-M   'P 1'
#
loop_
_entity.id
_entity.type
_entity.pdbx_description
1 polymer ?
#
loop_
_entity_poly.entity_id
_entity_poly.type
_entity_poly.pdbx_seq_one_letter_code
_entity_poly.pdbx_strand_id
1 'polypeptide(L)' 'MVAAAQAAAQRAIEQAEVIRLSMADQECCAQALLSPPKQAPALERAFARRSKLLHAE' A
#
# COMPACT_ATOMS: atom_id res chain seq x y z
N MET A 1 21.35 -27.81 3.08
CA MET A 1 20.94 -27.00 1.91
C MET A 1 19.49 -26.55 1.99
N VAL A 2 18.51 -27.45 2.21
CA VAL A 2 17.08 -27.07 2.32
C VAL A 2 16.82 -26.03 3.42
N ALA A 3 17.39 -26.19 4.62
CA ALA A 3 17.22 -25.22 5.71
C ALA A 3 17.74 -23.81 5.36
N ALA A 4 18.85 -23.71 4.62
CA ALA A 4 19.39 -22.42 4.18
C ALA A 4 18.49 -21.77 3.12
N ALA A 5 17.97 -22.56 2.18
CA ALA A 5 17.01 -22.09 1.18
C ALA A 5 15.70 -21.61 1.84
N GLN A 6 15.18 -22.35 2.81
CA GLN A 6 13.99 -21.96 3.57
C GLN A 6 14.20 -20.65 4.34
N ALA A 7 15.32 -20.51 5.04
CA ALA A 7 15.65 -19.28 5.77
C ALA A 7 15.88 -18.06 4.84
N ALA A 8 16.31 -18.29 3.60
CA ALA A 8 16.41 -17.23 2.60
C ALA A 8 15.03 -16.83 2.05
N ALA A 9 14.16 -17.80 1.76
CA ALA A 9 12.79 -17.55 1.31
C ALA A 9 11.99 -16.77 2.36
N GLN A 10 12.08 -17.16 3.63
CA GLN A 10 11.40 -16.47 4.72
C GLN A 10 11.85 -15.01 4.84
N ARG A 11 13.17 -14.77 4.79
CA ARG A 11 13.73 -13.41 4.81
C ARG A 11 13.31 -12.58 3.60
N ALA A 12 13.23 -13.19 2.41
CA ALA A 12 12.80 -12.50 1.20
C ALA A 12 11.34 -12.05 1.31
N ILE A 13 10.46 -12.88 1.88
CA ILE A 13 9.05 -12.52 2.14
C ILE A 13 8.98 -11.38 3.16
N GLU A 14 9.65 -11.51 4.31
CA GLU A 14 9.67 -10.48 5.35
C GLU A 14 10.18 -9.13 4.83
N GLN A 15 11.22 -9.14 3.98
CA GLN A 15 11.77 -7.93 3.38
C GLN A 15 10.85 -7.34 2.31
N ALA A 16 10.08 -8.16 1.59
CA ALA A 16 9.13 -7.69 0.59
C ALA A 16 7.86 -7.08 1.22
N GLU A 17 7.46 -7.55 2.39
CA GLU A 17 6.23 -7.10 3.06
C GLU A 17 6.43 -5.83 3.91
N VAL A 18 7.67 -5.50 4.30
CA VAL A 18 7.97 -4.32 5.13
C VAL A 18 8.46 -3.16 4.27
N ILE A 19 7.65 -2.09 4.18
CA ILE A 19 8.08 -0.82 3.58
C ILE A 19 8.97 -0.08 4.58
N ARG A 20 10.27 0.04 4.27
CA ARG A 20 11.23 0.81 5.08
C ARG A 20 11.22 2.27 4.64
N LEU A 21 10.60 3.12 5.46
CA LEU A 21 10.50 4.56 5.24
C LEU A 21 11.60 5.33 5.96
N SER A 22 12.04 6.45 5.39
CA SER A 22 12.84 7.44 6.11
C SER A 22 12.03 8.02 7.28
N MET A 23 12.67 8.66 8.27
CA MET A 23 11.92 9.30 9.36
C MET A 23 10.94 10.37 8.86
N ALA A 24 11.33 11.14 7.84
CA ALA A 24 10.47 12.16 7.25
C ALA A 24 9.23 11.54 6.57
N ASP A 25 9.40 10.43 5.87
CA ASP A 25 8.29 9.72 5.24
C ASP A 25 7.40 9.04 6.27
N GLN A 26 7.96 8.53 7.37
CA GLN A 26 7.18 7.98 8.50
C GLN A 26 6.27 9.04 9.12
N GLU A 27 6.80 10.24 9.36
CA GLU A 27 6.01 11.36 9.90
C GLU A 27 4.89 11.76 8.93
N CYS A 28 5.20 11.85 7.63
CA CYS A 28 4.20 12.12 6.59
C CYS A 28 3.08 11.06 6.58
N CYS A 29 3.44 9.77 6.62
CA CYS A 29 2.48 8.68 6.70
C CYS A 29 1.63 8.76 7.99
N ALA A 30 2.25 8.98 9.14
CA ALA A 30 1.54 9.10 10.41
C ALA A 30 0.55 10.27 10.38
N GLN A 31 0.96 11.42 9.85
CA GLN A 31 0.10 12.60 9.74
C GLN A 31 -1.09 12.35 8.80
N ALA A 32 -0.89 11.64 7.68
CA ALA A 32 -1.96 11.27 6.77
C ALA A 32 -2.97 10.28 7.39
N LEU A 33 -2.54 9.43 8.33
CA LEU A 33 -3.44 8.56 9.08
C LEU A 33 -4.22 9.32 10.16
N LEU A 34 -3.53 10.20 10.90
CA LEU A 34 -4.13 10.99 11.98
C LEU A 34 -5.06 12.08 11.47
N SER A 35 -4.80 12.63 10.28
CA SER A 35 -5.60 13.67 9.66
C SER A 35 -5.70 13.42 8.16
N PRO A 36 -6.57 12.47 7.76
CA PRO A 36 -6.74 12.12 6.36
C PRO A 36 -7.11 13.33 5.51
N PRO A 37 -6.40 13.60 4.40
CA PRO A 37 -6.77 14.69 3.52
C PRO A 37 -8.11 14.40 2.83
N LYS A 38 -8.77 15.46 2.35
CA LYS A 38 -9.92 15.28 1.47
C LYS A 38 -9.53 14.53 0.21
N GLN A 39 -10.44 13.70 -0.29
CA GLN A 39 -10.22 12.93 -1.50
C GLN A 39 -9.94 13.87 -2.67
N ALA A 40 -8.96 13.53 -3.50
CA ALA A 40 -8.69 14.29 -4.71
C ALA A 40 -9.84 14.08 -5.72
N PRO A 41 -10.27 15.11 -6.46
CA PRO A 41 -11.34 14.96 -7.48
C PRO A 41 -11.06 13.88 -8.53
N ALA A 42 -9.77 13.58 -8.78
CA ALA A 42 -9.39 12.47 -9.67
C ALA A 42 -9.77 11.09 -9.12
N LEU A 43 -9.66 10.91 -7.81
CA LEU A 43 -10.01 9.66 -7.13
C LEU A 43 -11.54 9.45 -7.17
N GLU A 44 -12.32 10.50 -6.92
CA GLU A 44 -13.78 10.46 -7.04
C GLU A 44 -14.23 10.02 -8.43
N ARG A 45 -13.62 10.60 -9.48
CA ARG A 45 -13.90 10.19 -10.87
C ARG A 45 -13.52 8.74 -11.15
N ALA A 46 -12.41 8.24 -10.59
CA ALA A 46 -11.99 6.86 -10.75
C ALA A 46 -13.00 5.87 -10.14
N PHE A 47 -13.48 6.16 -8.92
CA PHE A 47 -14.54 5.36 -8.28
C PHE A 47 -15.85 5.39 -9.07
N ALA A 48 -16.27 6.55 -9.56
CA ALA A 48 -17.48 6.67 -10.37
C ALA A 48 -17.38 5.86 -11.67
N ARG A 49 -16.22 5.89 -12.36
CA ARG A 49 -15.98 5.09 -13.56
C ARG A 49 -16.02 3.59 -13.27
N ARG A 50 -15.35 3.15 -12.19
CA ARG A 50 -15.35 1.73 -11.79
C ARG A 50 -16.76 1.26 -11.43
N SER A 51 -17.52 2.04 -10.67
CA SER A 51 -18.90 1.70 -10.32
C SER A 51 -19.76 1.53 -11.57
N LYS A 52 -19.69 2.46 -12.52
CA LYS A 52 -20.41 2.34 -13.81
C LYS A 52 -20.03 1.08 -14.58
N LEU A 53 -18.74 0.74 -14.63
CA LEU A 53 -18.27 -0.46 -15.32
C LEU A 53 -18.85 -1.74 -14.70
N LEU A 54 -18.85 -1.83 -13.37
CA LEU A 54 -19.30 -3.02 -12.64
C LEU A 54 -20.83 -3.19 -12.60
N HIS A 55 -21.61 -2.12 -12.82
CA HIS A 55 -23.08 -2.18 -12.87
C HIS A 55 -23.63 -2.20 -14.31
N ALA A 56 -22.76 -2.14 -15.32
CA ALA A 56 -23.13 -2.27 -16.73
C ALA A 56 -23.02 -3.72 -17.25
N GLU A 57 -22.68 -4.67 -16.37
CA GLU A 57 -22.74 -6.12 -16.60
C GLU A 57 -24.08 -6.72 -16.14
#